data_AF-A0A6L8RMN1-F1
#
_entry.id   AF-A0A6L8RMN1-F1
#
_cell.length_a   1.000
_cell.length_b   1.000
_cell.length_c   1.000
_cell.angle_alpha   90.00
_cell.angle_beta   90.00
_cell.angle_gamma   90.00
#
_symmetry.space_group_name_H-M   'P 1'
#
loop_
_entity.id
_entity.type
_entity.pdbx_description
1 polymer ?
#
loop_
_entity_poly.entity_id
_entity_poly.type
_entity_poly.pdbx_seq_one_letter_code
_entity_poly.pdbx_strand_id
1 'polypeptide(L)'
;MSDRDHSYGLDWINEQKLFEVTKHSFERLAKLASSQSLKTPPDPFTIMVQAVLFDQSAESMMAFEKLRAINKSISNAVGSWHQAVLGLAEGWKDLGCSGGDVDLMVRESSDAEPIAVEVKNRYNTIKASDEKHMWDKLESFSKMHGSSSYLVQIVPKTPERYDRPWKVSGRPVKETVRCCDGATAYTWAFGKENALQELYMAFPRILKDVAEGEPFEDEGMFEYFLISMPTN
;
A
#
# COMPACT_ATOMS: atom_id res chain seq x y z
N MET A 1 22.35 -16.74 -13.23
CA MET A 1 21.96 -15.44 -12.65
C MET A 1 22.57 -15.42 -11.27
N SER A 2 23.40 -14.44 -10.94
CA SER A 2 24.01 -14.41 -9.60
C SER A 2 22.91 -14.19 -8.59
N ASP A 3 22.68 -15.15 -7.69
CA ASP A 3 21.95 -14.92 -6.46
C ASP A 3 22.75 -13.87 -5.68
N ARG A 4 22.40 -12.59 -5.87
CA ARG A 4 22.80 -11.57 -4.91
C ARG A 4 21.95 -11.84 -3.69
N ASP A 5 22.60 -12.19 -2.59
CA ASP A 5 21.93 -12.28 -1.30
C ASP A 5 21.49 -10.86 -0.92
N HIS A 6 20.19 -10.59 -1.03
CA HIS A 6 19.61 -9.29 -0.70
C HIS A 6 19.43 -9.22 0.82
N SER A 7 20.18 -8.33 1.47
CA SER A 7 20.14 -8.12 2.92
C SER A 7 19.74 -6.68 3.25
N TYR A 8 18.53 -6.50 3.77
CA TYR A 8 17.97 -5.19 4.16
C TYR A 8 17.91 -4.99 5.68
N GLY A 9 18.20 -6.04 6.46
CA GLY A 9 18.17 -6.02 7.93
C GLY A 9 16.78 -6.33 8.50
N LEU A 10 15.93 -7.02 7.74
CA LEU A 10 14.59 -7.43 8.15
C LEU A 10 14.58 -8.93 8.50
N ASP A 11 14.68 -9.25 9.79
CA ASP A 11 14.77 -10.62 10.29
C ASP A 11 13.43 -11.39 10.31
N TRP A 12 12.32 -10.67 10.09
CA TRP A 12 10.95 -11.18 10.21
C TRP A 12 10.26 -11.46 8.86
N ILE A 13 10.93 -11.19 7.74
CA ILE A 13 10.41 -11.44 6.38
C ILE A 13 11.51 -12.02 5.50
N ASN A 14 11.14 -12.89 4.56
CA ASN A 14 12.08 -13.41 3.56
C ASN A 14 12.49 -12.29 2.60
N GLU A 15 13.71 -11.77 2.77
CA GLU A 15 14.21 -10.59 2.04
C GLU A 15 14.34 -10.83 0.53
N GLN A 16 14.64 -12.06 0.10
CA GLN A 16 14.65 -12.44 -1.31
C GLN A 16 13.24 -12.34 -1.94
N LYS A 17 12.22 -12.89 -1.28
CA LYS A 17 10.82 -12.77 -1.74
C LYS A 17 10.34 -11.33 -1.70
N LEU A 18 10.75 -10.55 -0.69
CA LEU A 18 10.44 -9.12 -0.61
C LEU A 18 11.03 -8.34 -1.79
N PHE A 19 12.28 -8.63 -2.16
CA PHE A 19 12.91 -8.07 -3.36
C PHE A 19 12.13 -8.44 -4.63
N GLU A 20 11.76 -9.72 -4.80
CA GLU A 20 11.01 -10.18 -5.98
C GLU A 20 9.65 -9.49 -6.13
N VAL A 21 8.89 -9.37 -5.02
CA VAL A 21 7.62 -8.63 -4.99
C VAL A 21 7.85 -7.16 -5.33
N THR A 22 8.86 -6.52 -4.73
CA THR A 22 9.18 -5.12 -4.99
C THR A 22 9.59 -4.89 -6.45
N LYS A 23 10.40 -5.79 -7.01
CA LYS A 23 10.80 -5.77 -8.41
C LYS A 23 9.58 -5.88 -9.32
N HIS A 24 8.69 -6.84 -9.06
CA HIS A 24 7.48 -7.03 -9.84
C HIS A 24 6.59 -5.78 -9.84
N SER A 25 6.45 -5.11 -8.70
CA SER A 25 5.63 -3.91 -8.54
C SER A 25 6.22 -2.68 -9.22
N PHE A 26 7.54 -2.48 -9.18
CA PHE A 26 8.15 -1.19 -9.52
C PHE A 26 9.10 -1.19 -10.72
N GLU A 27 9.55 -2.33 -11.25
CA GLU A 27 10.55 -2.36 -12.34
C GLU A 27 10.08 -1.58 -13.60
N ARG A 28 8.80 -1.73 -13.98
CA ARG A 28 8.22 -0.98 -15.11
C ARG A 28 8.13 0.51 -14.83
N LEU A 29 7.83 0.90 -13.59
CA LEU A 29 7.75 2.30 -13.17
C LEU A 29 9.13 2.94 -13.13
N ALA A 30 10.15 2.22 -12.68
CA ALA A 30 11.54 2.67 -12.71
C ALA A 30 11.97 3.01 -14.15
N LYS A 31 11.69 2.13 -15.11
CA LYS A 31 11.96 2.38 -16.54
C LYS A 31 11.17 3.57 -17.11
N LEU A 32 9.92 3.75 -16.67
CA LEU A 32 9.07 4.85 -17.13
C LEU A 32 9.52 6.21 -16.56
N ALA A 33 9.97 6.26 -15.30
CA ALA A 33 10.48 7.48 -14.69
C ALA A 33 11.67 8.05 -15.49
N SER A 34 12.49 7.18 -16.09
CA SER A 34 13.61 7.59 -16.95
C SER A 34 13.18 8.14 -18.31
N SER A 35 11.97 7.86 -18.82
CA SER A 35 11.59 8.22 -20.19
C SER A 35 11.12 9.68 -20.35
N GLN A 36 10.83 10.38 -19.26
CA GLN A 36 10.44 11.81 -19.18
C GLN A 36 9.34 12.28 -20.17
N SER A 37 8.54 11.36 -20.71
CA SER A 37 7.57 11.63 -21.78
C SER A 37 6.13 11.66 -21.27
N LEU A 38 5.38 12.71 -21.60
CA LEU A 38 3.93 12.74 -21.38
C LEU A 38 3.22 11.86 -22.42
N LYS A 39 2.25 11.05 -21.99
CA LYS A 39 1.39 10.28 -22.90
C LYS A 39 0.34 11.17 -23.60
N THR A 40 0.04 12.33 -23.05
CA THR A 40 -0.98 13.26 -23.55
C THR A 40 -0.46 14.69 -23.43
N PRO A 41 -0.73 15.58 -24.40
CA PRO A 41 -0.35 16.99 -24.27
C PRO A 41 -0.94 17.62 -22.99
N PRO A 42 -0.17 18.46 -22.28
CA PRO A 42 -0.64 19.14 -21.08
C PRO A 42 -1.60 20.29 -21.44
N ASP A 43 -2.49 20.65 -20.52
CA ASP A 43 -3.36 21.81 -20.68
C ASP A 43 -2.58 23.12 -20.46
N PRO A 44 -2.38 23.95 -21.51
CA PRO A 44 -1.59 25.18 -21.39
C PRO A 44 -2.22 26.21 -20.44
N PHE A 45 -3.54 26.22 -20.26
CA PHE A 45 -4.19 27.15 -19.33
C PHE A 45 -3.93 26.76 -17.88
N THR A 46 -4.06 25.46 -17.55
CA THR A 46 -3.71 24.95 -16.22
C THR A 46 -2.24 25.25 -15.88
N ILE A 47 -1.32 25.01 -16.81
CA ILE A 47 0.11 25.29 -16.62
C ILE A 47 0.35 26.78 -16.36
N MET A 48 -0.27 27.67 -17.15
CA MET A 48 -0.13 29.12 -16.97
C MET A 48 -0.67 29.58 -15.61
N VAL A 49 -1.85 29.10 -15.20
CA VAL A 49 -2.45 29.44 -13.91
C VAL A 49 -1.55 28.97 -12.76
N GLN A 50 -1.02 27.76 -12.82
CA GLN A 50 -0.10 27.25 -11.80
C GLN A 50 1.20 28.07 -11.74
N ALA A 51 1.80 28.39 -12.89
CA ALA A 51 3.02 29.19 -12.96
C ALA A 51 2.84 30.56 -12.30
N VAL A 52 1.73 31.25 -12.57
CA VAL A 52 1.41 32.56 -11.98
C VAL A 52 1.10 32.46 -10.48
N LEU A 53 0.28 31.48 -10.07
CA LEU A 53 -0.14 31.37 -8.67
C LEU A 53 0.97 30.93 -7.72
N PHE A 54 1.92 30.11 -8.20
CA PHE A 54 3.02 29.57 -7.40
C PHE A 54 4.36 30.27 -7.63
N ASP A 55 4.39 31.31 -8.48
CA ASP A 55 5.61 32.03 -8.87
C ASP A 55 6.71 31.07 -9.36
N GLN A 56 6.35 30.20 -10.31
CA GLN A 56 7.22 29.15 -10.86
C GLN A 56 7.35 29.25 -12.38
N SER A 57 8.45 28.75 -12.92
CA SER A 57 8.66 28.70 -14.37
C SER A 57 7.76 27.66 -15.05
N ALA A 58 7.51 27.84 -16.35
CA ALA A 58 6.75 26.87 -17.15
C ALA A 58 7.43 25.49 -17.18
N GLU A 59 8.76 25.44 -17.16
CA GLU A 59 9.55 24.20 -17.09
C GLU A 59 9.33 23.46 -15.77
N SER A 60 9.29 24.19 -14.64
CA SER A 60 8.99 23.63 -13.31
C SER A 60 7.58 23.04 -13.28
N MET A 61 6.59 23.76 -13.83
CA MET A 61 5.20 23.27 -13.92
C MET A 61 5.07 22.06 -14.86
N MET A 62 5.82 22.04 -15.96
CA MET A 62 5.87 20.89 -16.86
C MET A 62 6.48 19.66 -16.18
N ALA A 63 7.51 19.83 -15.35
CA ALA A 63 8.09 18.74 -14.57
C ALA A 63 7.08 18.19 -13.54
N PHE A 64 6.35 19.07 -12.85
CA PHE A 64 5.25 18.67 -11.97
C PHE A 64 4.16 17.90 -12.72
N GLU A 65 3.75 18.36 -13.90
CA GLU A 65 2.72 17.71 -14.70
C GLU A 65 3.13 16.30 -15.18
N LYS A 66 4.40 16.13 -15.57
CA LYS A 66 4.98 14.81 -15.87
C LYS A 66 4.89 13.87 -14.67
N LEU A 67 5.26 14.33 -13.49
CA LEU A 67 5.15 13.55 -12.25
C LEU A 67 3.69 13.23 -11.92
N ARG A 68 2.79 14.21 -12.04
CA ARG A 68 1.34 14.05 -11.82
C ARG A 68 0.75 12.97 -12.71
N ALA A 69 1.16 12.92 -13.98
CA ALA A 69 0.66 11.95 -14.95
C ALA A 69 0.99 10.49 -14.56
N ILE A 70 2.15 10.25 -13.94
CA ILE A 70 2.55 8.91 -13.49
C ILE A 70 2.12 8.61 -12.04
N ASN A 71 1.81 9.64 -11.24
CA ASN A 71 1.54 9.51 -9.81
C ASN A 71 0.40 8.52 -9.49
N LYS A 72 -0.66 8.49 -10.31
CA LYS A 72 -1.74 7.49 -10.14
C LYS A 72 -1.22 6.05 -10.31
N SER A 73 -0.31 5.82 -11.25
CA SER A 73 0.27 4.50 -11.48
C SER A 73 1.20 4.10 -10.33
N ILE A 74 1.98 5.05 -9.78
CA ILE A 74 2.82 4.84 -8.60
C ILE A 74 1.94 4.49 -7.39
N SER A 75 0.90 5.28 -7.11
CA SER A 75 -0.02 5.02 -5.99
C SER A 75 -0.70 3.66 -6.07
N ASN A 76 -1.16 3.26 -7.26
CA ASN A 76 -1.73 1.93 -7.49
C ASN A 76 -0.70 0.80 -7.28
N ALA A 77 0.54 1.01 -7.74
CA ALA A 77 1.63 0.05 -7.54
C ALA A 77 1.99 -0.11 -6.07
N VAL A 78 2.04 0.98 -5.29
CA VAL A 78 2.24 0.95 -3.84
C VAL A 78 1.14 0.16 -3.14
N GLY A 79 -0.13 0.37 -3.50
CA GLY A 79 -1.24 -0.39 -2.94
C GLY A 79 -1.14 -1.89 -3.22
N SER A 80 -0.85 -2.26 -4.48
CA SER A 80 -0.68 -3.66 -4.88
C SER A 80 0.56 -4.30 -4.23
N TRP A 81 1.62 -3.51 -4.04
CA TRP A 81 2.84 -3.93 -3.35
C TRP A 81 2.57 -4.26 -1.88
N HIS A 82 1.82 -3.43 -1.14
CA HIS A 82 1.45 -3.74 0.24
C HIS A 82 0.65 -5.04 0.35
N GLN A 83 -0.31 -5.28 -0.54
CA GLN A 83 -1.06 -6.53 -0.61
C GLN A 83 -0.11 -7.73 -0.80
N ALA A 84 0.78 -7.65 -1.78
CA ALA A 84 1.72 -8.71 -2.08
C ALA A 84 2.73 -8.95 -0.94
N VAL A 85 3.20 -7.89 -0.28
CA VAL A 85 4.09 -8.00 0.90
C VAL A 85 3.36 -8.68 2.05
N LEU A 86 2.14 -8.27 2.40
CA LEU A 86 1.33 -8.95 3.42
C LEU A 86 1.10 -10.43 3.07
N GLY A 87 0.93 -10.76 1.78
CA GLY A 87 0.84 -12.13 1.29
C GLY A 87 2.11 -12.97 1.42
N LEU A 88 3.25 -12.38 1.84
CA LEU A 88 4.47 -13.14 2.18
C LEU A 88 4.45 -13.70 3.60
N ALA A 89 3.53 -13.23 4.46
CA ALA A 89 3.39 -13.70 5.83
C ALA A 89 2.84 -15.14 5.89
N GLU A 90 3.23 -15.88 6.93
CA GLU A 90 2.71 -17.22 7.17
C GLU A 90 1.20 -17.19 7.42
N GLY A 91 0.45 -18.06 6.74
CA GLY A 91 -1.01 -18.11 6.85
C GLY A 91 -1.74 -17.01 6.05
N TRP A 92 -1.03 -16.08 5.42
CA TRP A 92 -1.60 -15.05 4.54
C TRP A 92 -1.48 -15.46 3.09
N LYS A 93 -2.60 -15.54 2.39
CA LYS A 93 -2.66 -15.92 0.98
C LYS A 93 -3.20 -14.76 0.15
N ASP A 94 -2.35 -14.25 -0.74
CA ASP A 94 -2.76 -13.33 -1.81
C ASP A 94 -3.61 -14.09 -2.84
N LEU A 95 -4.84 -13.60 -3.06
CA LEU A 95 -5.77 -14.18 -4.03
C LEU A 95 -5.62 -13.52 -5.42
N GLY A 96 -4.83 -12.44 -5.53
CA GLY A 96 -4.60 -11.69 -6.76
C GLY A 96 -5.88 -11.16 -7.41
N CYS A 97 -5.76 -10.67 -8.64
CA CYS A 97 -6.90 -10.10 -9.38
C CYS A 97 -7.92 -11.13 -9.90
N SER A 98 -7.60 -12.44 -9.82
CA SER A 98 -8.38 -13.52 -10.46
C SER A 98 -8.89 -14.60 -9.49
N GLY A 99 -8.62 -14.49 -8.18
CA GLY A 99 -8.80 -15.59 -7.22
C GLY A 99 -9.83 -15.40 -6.11
N GLY A 100 -10.60 -14.31 -6.04
CA GLY A 100 -11.71 -14.22 -5.09
C GLY A 100 -12.29 -12.82 -4.90
N ASP A 101 -13.49 -12.77 -4.33
CA ASP A 101 -14.12 -11.55 -3.83
C ASP A 101 -13.36 -10.98 -2.62
N VAL A 102 -12.03 -10.90 -2.56
CA VAL A 102 -11.23 -10.16 -1.54
C VAL A 102 -9.74 -10.24 -1.90
N ASP A 103 -8.94 -9.28 -1.42
CA ASP A 103 -7.51 -9.16 -1.75
C ASP A 103 -6.66 -10.29 -1.11
N LEU A 104 -6.88 -10.57 0.17
CA LEU A 104 -6.12 -11.52 0.98
C LEU A 104 -7.06 -12.46 1.76
N MET A 105 -6.60 -13.68 1.97
CA MET A 105 -7.24 -14.64 2.88
C MET A 105 -6.24 -15.09 3.93
N VAL A 106 -6.62 -14.96 5.20
CA VAL A 106 -5.77 -15.30 6.35
C VAL A 106 -6.31 -16.55 7.03
N ARG A 107 -5.40 -17.46 7.40
CA ARG A 107 -5.68 -18.61 8.27
C ARG A 107 -4.59 -18.68 9.33
N GLU A 108 -4.98 -18.48 10.58
CA GLU A 108 -4.03 -18.49 11.72
C GLU A 108 -3.53 -19.90 12.05
N SER A 109 -4.29 -20.93 11.65
CA SER A 109 -3.88 -22.33 11.69
C SER A 109 -4.61 -23.13 10.60
N SER A 110 -4.22 -24.39 10.37
CA SER A 110 -4.86 -25.26 9.36
C SER A 110 -6.37 -25.42 9.57
N ASP A 111 -6.80 -25.43 10.83
CA ASP A 111 -8.18 -25.70 11.23
C ASP A 111 -8.97 -24.42 11.55
N ALA A 112 -8.33 -23.25 11.50
CA ALA A 112 -9.00 -21.97 11.70
C ALA A 112 -9.89 -21.62 10.50
N GLU A 113 -11.05 -21.01 10.78
CA GLU A 113 -11.89 -20.43 9.75
C GLU A 113 -11.14 -19.31 9.03
N PRO A 114 -11.29 -19.19 7.70
CA PRO A 114 -10.58 -18.18 6.94
C PRO A 114 -11.08 -16.78 7.30
N ILE A 115 -10.19 -15.80 7.34
CA ILE A 115 -10.50 -14.39 7.52
C ILE A 115 -10.26 -13.69 6.19
N ALA A 116 -11.25 -12.95 5.71
CA ALA A 116 -11.12 -12.13 4.50
C ALA A 116 -10.49 -10.79 4.85
N VAL A 117 -9.50 -10.36 4.07
CA VAL A 117 -8.83 -9.08 4.25
C VAL A 117 -8.82 -8.32 2.92
N GLU A 118 -9.39 -7.11 2.93
CA GLU A 118 -9.27 -6.15 1.84
C GLU A 118 -8.23 -5.09 2.23
N VAL A 119 -7.32 -4.74 1.32
CA VAL A 119 -6.26 -3.75 1.58
C VAL A 119 -6.55 -2.48 0.79
N LYS A 120 -6.38 -1.34 1.46
CA LYS A 120 -6.40 -0.02 0.83
C LYS A 120 -5.17 0.76 1.26
N ASN A 121 -4.49 1.35 0.29
CA ASN A 121 -3.29 2.14 0.53
C ASN A 121 -3.56 3.32 1.48
N ARG A 122 -4.73 3.95 1.38
CA ARG A 122 -5.13 5.07 2.27
C ARG A 122 -6.61 5.01 2.64
N TYR A 123 -6.95 5.52 3.82
CA TYR A 123 -8.33 5.51 4.35
C TYR A 123 -9.38 6.12 3.40
N ASN A 124 -9.02 7.15 2.63
CA ASN A 124 -9.94 7.90 1.76
C ASN A 124 -9.95 7.40 0.31
N THR A 125 -9.41 6.21 0.04
CA THR A 125 -9.33 5.66 -1.31
C THR A 125 -10.68 5.12 -1.81
N ILE A 126 -11.62 4.84 -0.91
CA ILE A 126 -12.91 4.26 -1.25
C ILE A 126 -13.93 5.40 -1.44
N LYS A 127 -14.62 5.43 -2.58
CA LYS A 127 -15.77 6.33 -2.75
C LYS A 127 -16.92 5.85 -1.86
N ALA A 128 -17.77 6.75 -1.39
CA ALA A 128 -18.88 6.39 -0.50
C ALA A 128 -19.83 5.31 -1.06
N SER A 129 -20.02 5.23 -2.39
CA SER A 129 -20.75 4.14 -3.04
C SER A 129 -20.05 2.79 -2.87
N ASP A 130 -18.74 2.80 -3.06
CA ASP A 130 -17.88 1.62 -3.07
C ASP A 130 -17.67 1.10 -1.64
N GLU A 131 -17.73 1.97 -0.62
CA GLU A 131 -17.67 1.58 0.80
C GLU A 131 -18.83 0.66 1.18
N LYS A 132 -20.05 0.95 0.71
CA LYS A 132 -21.22 0.11 1.00
C LYS A 132 -21.09 -1.27 0.37
N HIS A 133 -20.69 -1.31 -0.90
CA HIS A 133 -20.48 -2.57 -1.62
C HIS A 133 -19.37 -3.40 -0.98
N MET A 134 -18.27 -2.77 -0.56
CA MET A 134 -17.20 -3.43 0.17
C MET A 134 -17.67 -3.99 1.52
N TRP A 135 -18.47 -3.21 2.25
CA TRP A 135 -19.02 -3.67 3.52
C TRP A 135 -19.92 -4.89 3.33
N ASP A 136 -20.81 -4.87 2.32
CA ASP A 136 -21.70 -5.99 2.01
C ASP A 136 -20.93 -7.26 1.62
N LYS A 137 -19.84 -7.08 0.86
CA LYS A 137 -18.90 -8.13 0.44
C LYS A 137 -18.22 -8.78 1.66
N LEU A 138 -17.63 -7.99 2.54
CA LEU A 138 -16.99 -8.47 3.77
C LEU A 138 -18.00 -9.13 4.73
N GLU A 139 -19.20 -8.55 4.87
CA GLU A 139 -20.26 -9.12 5.71
C GLU A 139 -20.76 -10.46 5.20
N SER A 140 -20.91 -10.60 3.87
CA SER A 140 -21.31 -11.86 3.23
C SER A 140 -20.27 -12.95 3.47
N PHE A 141 -18.98 -12.62 3.36
CA PHE A 141 -17.88 -13.53 3.67
C PHE A 141 -17.92 -13.97 5.15
N SER A 142 -18.01 -13.02 6.08
CA SER A 142 -18.08 -13.29 7.52
C SER A 142 -19.24 -14.21 7.87
N LYS A 143 -20.42 -14.01 7.27
CA LYS A 143 -21.58 -14.89 7.47
C LYS A 143 -21.37 -16.29 6.92
N MET A 144 -20.75 -16.40 5.74
CA MET A 144 -20.54 -17.68 5.06
C MET A 144 -19.56 -18.58 5.83
N HIS A 145 -18.51 -17.98 6.40
CA HIS A 145 -17.43 -18.70 7.06
C HIS A 145 -17.50 -18.68 8.59
N GLY A 146 -18.45 -17.94 9.19
CA GLY A 146 -18.55 -17.81 10.64
C GLY A 146 -17.35 -17.10 11.27
N SER A 147 -16.65 -16.26 10.50
CA SER A 147 -15.40 -15.61 10.87
C SER A 147 -15.45 -14.09 10.73
N SER A 148 -14.40 -13.41 11.18
CA SER A 148 -14.24 -11.97 10.96
C SER A 148 -13.74 -11.68 9.54
N SER A 149 -13.97 -10.45 9.09
CA SER A 149 -13.46 -9.88 7.87
C SER A 149 -12.92 -8.48 8.15
N TYR A 150 -11.90 -8.06 7.42
CA TYR A 150 -11.13 -6.85 7.71
C TYR A 150 -10.96 -5.97 6.49
N LEU A 151 -11.11 -4.67 6.69
CA LEU A 151 -10.56 -3.62 5.84
C LEU A 151 -9.28 -3.09 6.48
N VAL A 152 -8.14 -3.30 5.83
CA VAL A 152 -6.85 -2.71 6.21
C VAL A 152 -6.66 -1.39 5.49
N GLN A 153 -6.39 -0.32 6.24
CA GLN A 153 -6.04 0.99 5.71
C GLN A 153 -4.59 1.30 6.02
N ILE A 154 -3.69 1.07 5.07
CA ILE A 154 -2.24 1.18 5.28
C ILE A 154 -1.87 2.55 5.85
N VAL A 155 -2.23 3.62 5.13
CA VAL A 155 -2.14 4.99 5.64
C VAL A 155 -3.49 5.38 6.26
N PRO A 156 -3.58 5.48 7.60
CA PRO A 156 -4.83 5.80 8.28
C PRO A 156 -5.20 7.29 8.14
N LYS A 157 -6.35 7.66 8.71
CA LYS A 157 -6.81 9.07 8.75
C LYS A 157 -6.02 9.92 9.72
N THR A 158 -5.67 9.34 10.86
CA THR A 158 -4.86 9.93 11.93
C THR A 158 -3.73 8.94 12.25
N PRO A 159 -2.56 9.39 12.72
CA PRO A 159 -1.42 8.53 13.08
C PRO A 159 -1.65 7.80 14.41
N GLU A 160 -2.82 7.21 14.59
CA GLU A 160 -3.24 6.46 15.77
C GLU A 160 -3.50 5.01 15.36
N ARG A 161 -2.99 4.06 16.15
CA ARG A 161 -3.31 2.64 15.95
C ARG A 161 -4.79 2.39 16.24
N TYR A 162 -5.43 1.54 15.45
CA TYR A 162 -6.78 1.07 15.73
C TYR A 162 -7.04 -0.32 15.14
N ASP A 163 -7.89 -1.07 15.84
CA ASP A 163 -8.64 -2.22 15.34
C ASP A 163 -10.04 -2.13 15.94
N ARG A 164 -11.06 -1.96 15.09
CA ARG A 164 -12.45 -1.74 15.53
C ARG A 164 -13.48 -2.20 14.49
N PRO A 165 -14.75 -2.39 14.89
CA PRO A 165 -15.84 -2.55 13.95
C PRO A 165 -15.87 -1.44 12.89
N TRP A 166 -16.02 -1.82 11.62
CA TRP A 166 -16.03 -0.86 10.52
C TRP A 166 -17.40 -0.20 10.40
N LYS A 167 -17.43 1.11 10.65
CA LYS A 167 -18.65 1.94 10.57
C LYS A 167 -18.83 2.51 9.17
N VAL A 168 -19.84 2.02 8.45
CA VAL A 168 -20.23 2.52 7.11
C VAL A 168 -21.65 3.10 7.15
N SER A 169 -21.84 4.25 6.52
CA SER A 169 -23.14 4.93 6.49
C SER A 169 -24.21 4.05 5.84
N GLY A 170 -25.35 3.86 6.54
CA GLY A 170 -26.44 3.01 6.06
C GLY A 170 -26.19 1.50 6.17
N ARG A 171 -25.21 1.09 7.00
CA ARG A 171 -24.97 -0.32 7.37
C ARG A 171 -24.92 -0.46 8.90
N PRO A 172 -25.34 -1.60 9.46
CA PRO A 172 -25.22 -1.86 10.90
C PRO A 172 -23.75 -2.01 11.29
N VAL A 173 -23.40 -1.62 12.51
CA VAL A 173 -22.08 -1.91 13.07
C VAL A 173 -22.06 -3.37 13.52
N LYS A 174 -21.04 -4.14 13.11
CA LYS A 174 -20.88 -5.56 13.43
C LYS A 174 -19.47 -5.85 13.91
N GLU A 175 -19.34 -6.64 14.97
CA GLU A 175 -18.02 -7.05 15.50
C GLU A 175 -17.22 -7.91 14.52
N THR A 176 -17.89 -8.59 13.59
CA THR A 176 -17.26 -9.46 12.59
C THR A 176 -16.80 -8.72 11.34
N VAL A 177 -17.19 -7.47 11.12
CA VAL A 177 -16.75 -6.67 9.97
C VAL A 177 -15.93 -5.50 10.50
N ARG A 178 -14.61 -5.61 10.41
CA ARG A 178 -13.65 -4.78 11.14
C ARG A 178 -12.80 -3.93 10.20
N CYS A 179 -12.18 -2.90 10.74
CA CYS A 179 -11.11 -2.18 10.07
C CYS A 179 -9.95 -1.90 11.03
N CYS A 180 -8.74 -1.93 10.48
CA CYS A 180 -7.52 -1.61 11.20
C CYS A 180 -6.55 -0.78 10.35
N ASP A 181 -5.61 -0.10 11.00
CA ASP A 181 -4.52 0.61 10.33
C ASP A 181 -3.42 -0.34 9.81
N GLY A 182 -2.51 0.20 9.00
CA GLY A 182 -1.39 -0.55 8.44
C GLY A 182 -0.41 -1.08 9.48
N ALA A 183 -0.07 -0.31 10.52
CA ALA A 183 0.89 -0.77 11.53
C ALA A 183 0.32 -1.96 12.31
N THR A 184 -0.96 -1.92 12.66
CA THR A 184 -1.68 -3.06 13.26
C THR A 184 -1.71 -4.27 12.33
N ALA A 185 -2.04 -4.09 11.04
CA ALA A 185 -2.08 -5.19 10.08
C ALA A 185 -0.71 -5.86 9.86
N TYR A 186 0.36 -5.07 9.77
CA TYR A 186 1.73 -5.59 9.64
C TYR A 186 2.21 -6.28 10.92
N THR A 187 1.82 -5.75 12.09
CA THR A 187 2.08 -6.42 13.38
C THR A 187 1.40 -7.78 13.43
N TRP A 188 0.13 -7.86 12.99
CA TRP A 188 -0.62 -9.12 12.92
C TRP A 188 0.00 -10.10 11.93
N ALA A 189 0.37 -9.63 10.73
CA ALA A 189 0.92 -10.49 9.68
C ALA A 189 2.28 -11.09 10.04
N PHE A 190 3.17 -10.30 10.64
CA PHE A 190 4.58 -10.71 10.83
C PHE A 190 4.97 -10.94 12.30
N GLY A 191 4.05 -10.76 13.25
CA GLY A 191 4.33 -10.92 14.68
C GLY A 191 5.36 -9.92 15.22
N LYS A 192 5.60 -8.81 14.51
CA LYS A 192 6.63 -7.82 14.80
C LYS A 192 6.00 -6.43 14.90
N GLU A 193 6.06 -5.84 16.09
CA GLU A 193 5.38 -4.57 16.42
C GLU A 193 5.76 -3.42 15.47
N ASN A 194 7.03 -3.33 15.06
CA ASN A 194 7.55 -2.28 14.19
C ASN A 194 7.70 -2.69 12.72
N ALA A 195 7.10 -3.80 12.27
CA ALA A 195 7.32 -4.35 10.93
C ALA A 195 7.13 -3.31 9.81
N LEU A 196 6.05 -2.52 9.83
CA LEU A 196 5.79 -1.51 8.79
C LEU A 196 6.80 -0.36 8.83
N GLN A 197 7.25 0.05 10.02
CA GLN A 197 8.26 1.09 10.18
C GLN A 197 9.63 0.62 9.69
N GLU A 198 10.06 -0.57 10.11
CA GLU A 198 11.32 -1.18 9.66
C GLU A 198 11.32 -1.38 8.14
N LEU A 199 10.19 -1.84 7.58
CA LEU A 199 10.01 -1.96 6.14
C LEU A 199 10.13 -0.60 5.45
N TYR A 200 9.51 0.45 5.97
CA TYR A 200 9.62 1.80 5.41
C TYR A 200 11.07 2.30 5.39
N MET A 201 11.84 2.06 6.46
CA MET A 201 13.26 2.42 6.54
C MET A 201 14.14 1.59 5.59
N ALA A 202 13.77 0.35 5.32
CA ALA A 202 14.47 -0.49 4.34
C ALA A 202 14.09 -0.13 2.89
N PHE A 203 12.88 0.37 2.66
CA PHE A 203 12.27 0.50 1.33
C PHE A 203 13.10 1.28 0.30
N PRO A 204 13.76 2.41 0.63
CA PRO A 204 14.62 3.10 -0.32
C PRO A 204 15.75 2.22 -0.87
N ARG A 205 16.39 1.41 -0.02
CA ARG A 205 17.45 0.47 -0.43
C ARG A 205 16.91 -0.61 -1.35
N ILE A 206 15.73 -1.17 -1.04
CA ILE A 206 15.07 -2.17 -1.88
C ILE A 206 14.71 -1.60 -3.25
N LEU A 207 14.13 -0.39 -3.30
CA LEU A 207 13.79 0.29 -4.56
C LEU A 207 15.02 0.58 -5.41
N LYS A 208 16.16 0.90 -4.78
CA LYS A 208 17.42 1.12 -5.50
C LYS A 208 17.99 -0.15 -6.09
N ASP A 209 17.93 -1.27 -5.38
CA ASP A 209 18.28 -2.57 -5.93
C ASP A 209 17.41 -2.91 -7.16
N VAL A 210 16.12 -2.59 -7.12
CA VAL A 210 15.19 -2.80 -8.25
C VAL A 210 15.50 -1.87 -9.42
N ALA A 211 15.84 -0.61 -9.15
CA ALA A 211 16.08 0.41 -10.17
C ALA A 211 17.52 0.40 -10.72
N GLU A 212 18.42 -0.39 -10.14
CA GLU A 212 19.86 -0.40 -10.44
C GLU A 212 20.49 1.00 -10.37
N GLY A 213 20.02 1.82 -9.42
CA GLY A 213 20.40 3.23 -9.30
C GLY A 213 21.45 3.50 -8.21
N GLU A 214 22.07 4.68 -8.27
CA GLU A 214 22.96 5.20 -7.21
C GLU A 214 22.26 5.25 -5.84
N PRO A 215 23.01 5.18 -4.72
CA PRO A 215 22.47 5.30 -3.37
C PRO A 215 21.51 6.48 -3.22
N PHE A 216 20.43 6.27 -2.46
CA PHE A 216 19.47 7.32 -2.12
C PHE A 216 19.80 7.85 -0.73
N GLU A 217 19.95 9.17 -0.60
CA GLU A 217 19.94 9.85 0.68
C GLU A 217 18.48 10.02 1.11
N ASP A 218 18.08 9.34 2.18
CA ASP A 218 16.71 9.35 2.71
C ASP A 218 16.52 10.34 3.88
N GLU A 219 17.45 11.29 4.04
CA GLU A 219 17.37 12.34 5.05
C GLU A 219 16.02 13.08 4.98
N GLY A 220 15.34 13.20 6.12
CA GLY A 220 14.03 13.85 6.23
C GLY A 220 12.84 13.01 5.76
N MET A 221 13.02 11.90 5.01
CA MET A 221 11.90 11.09 4.54
C MET A 221 11.11 10.46 5.70
N PHE A 222 11.79 10.09 6.77
CA PHE A 222 11.15 9.51 7.96
C PHE A 222 10.18 10.47 8.65
N GLU A 223 10.35 11.79 8.52
CA GLU A 223 9.39 12.77 9.07
C GLU A 223 8.00 12.61 8.44
N TYR A 224 7.93 12.29 7.14
CA TYR A 224 6.66 12.03 6.45
C TYR A 224 5.95 10.77 6.95
N PHE A 225 6.73 9.76 7.40
CA PHE A 225 6.19 8.58 8.06
C PHE A 225 5.56 8.98 9.39
N LEU A 226 6.28 9.73 10.23
CA LEU A 226 5.81 10.13 11.56
C LEU A 226 4.52 10.96 11.56
N ILE A 227 4.32 11.83 10.55
CA ILE A 227 3.08 12.62 10.46
C ILE A 227 1.87 11.82 9.96
N SER A 228 2.09 10.68 9.29
CA SER A 228 1.04 9.95 8.57
C SER A 228 0.71 8.59 9.17
N MET A 229 1.67 7.99 9.87
CA MET A 229 1.63 6.59 10.28
C MET A 229 1.66 6.48 11.80
N PRO A 230 0.92 5.53 12.39
CA PRO A 230 1.06 5.22 13.80
C PRO A 230 2.47 4.74 14.09
N THR A 231 3.05 5.26 15.17
CA THR A 231 4.28 4.74 15.78
C THR A 231 3.95 4.14 17.14
N ASN A 232 4.84 3.31 17.66
CA ASN A 232 4.69 2.76 19.01
C ASN A 232 4.91 3.81 20.10
#